data_AF-A0A920VRP2-F1
#
_entry.id   AF-A0A920VRP2-F1
#
_cell.length_a   1.000
_cell.length_b   1.000
_cell.length_c   1.000
_cell.angle_alpha   90.00
_cell.angle_beta   90.00
_cell.angle_gamma   90.00
#
_symmetry.space_group_name_H-M   'P 1'
#
loop_
_entity.id
_entity.type
_entity.pdbx_description
1 polymer ?
#
loop_
_entity_poly.entity_id
_entity_poly.type
_entity_poly.pdbx_seq_one_letter_code
_entity_poly.pdbx_strand_id
1 'polypeptide(L)'
;MFTFPDTVLAIDARNGALLWRYEHQSEVQASQKKGVALHGDLVYVPTSDLHVLALNARTGELVWDHAITFDEKYEGTICGWRHLL
;
A
#
# COMPACT_ATOMS: atom_id res chain seq x y z
N MET A 1 6.36 -2.06 -19.75
CA MET A 1 7.19 -2.63 -18.68
C MET A 1 6.95 -1.76 -17.45
N PHE A 2 6.02 -2.16 -16.59
CA PHE A 2 5.60 -1.37 -15.42
C PHE A 2 6.09 -2.11 -14.18
N THR A 3 7.19 -1.62 -13.61
CA THR A 3 8.02 -2.35 -12.65
C THR A 3 7.91 -1.74 -11.26
N PHE A 4 6.71 -1.70 -10.67
CA PHE A 4 6.62 -1.32 -9.26
C PHE A 4 5.65 -2.25 -8.54
N PRO A 5 6.12 -3.38 -7.99
CA PRO A 5 5.37 -4.10 -6.96
C PRO A 5 5.06 -3.16 -5.79
N ASP A 6 4.14 -3.55 -4.91
CA ASP A 6 3.82 -2.82 -3.67
C ASP A 6 5.02 -2.82 -2.72
N THR A 7 5.98 -1.93 -2.98
CA THR A 7 7.24 -1.81 -2.25
C THR A 7 7.29 -0.50 -1.49
N VAL A 8 7.69 -0.58 -0.23
CA VAL A 8 7.94 0.58 0.64
C VAL A 8 9.42 0.56 1.03
N LEU A 9 10.05 1.73 0.89
CA LEU A 9 11.46 1.93 1.24
C LEU A 9 11.54 2.99 2.32
N ALA A 10 12.29 2.73 3.38
CA ALA A 10 12.81 3.77 4.25
C ALA A 10 14.26 4.06 3.90
N ILE A 11 14.55 5.34 3.70
CA ILE A 11 15.84 5.83 3.28
C ILE A 11 16.29 6.91 4.26
N ASP A 12 17.56 6.89 4.66
CA ASP A 12 18.16 7.96 5.45
C ASP A 12 18.21 9.24 4.60
N ALA A 13 17.51 10.28 5.06
CA ALA A 13 17.38 11.54 4.32
C ALA A 13 18.71 12.31 4.15
N ARG A 14 19.75 11.99 4.92
CA ARG A 14 21.04 12.70 4.89
C ARG A 14 21.96 12.16 3.81
N ASN A 15 21.94 10.85 3.58
CA ASN A 15 22.92 10.17 2.73
C ASN A 15 22.30 9.19 1.70
N GLY A 16 20.99 8.98 1.72
CA GLY A 16 20.31 8.08 0.79
C GLY A 16 20.49 6.60 1.12
N ALA A 17 20.99 6.24 2.30
CA ALA A 17 21.16 4.83 2.68
C ALA A 17 19.80 4.17 2.90
N LEU A 18 19.61 2.97 2.33
CA LEU A 18 18.43 2.15 2.58
C LEU A 18 18.46 1.63 4.03
N LEU A 19 17.45 1.98 4.82
CA LEU A 19 17.28 1.52 6.20
C LEU A 19 16.53 0.19 6.24
N TRP A 20 15.40 0.12 5.53
CA TRP A 20 14.62 -1.10 5.38
C TRP A 20 13.80 -1.06 4.09
N ARG A 21 13.39 -2.26 3.64
CA ARG A 21 12.52 -2.47 2.48
C ARG A 21 11.44 -3.46 2.87
N TYR A 22 10.20 -3.10 2.56
CA TYR A 22 9.05 -3.99 2.66
C TYR A 22 8.47 -4.24 1.27
N GLU A 23 8.19 -5.50 0.95
CA GLU A 23 7.54 -5.91 -0.29
C GLU A 23 6.25 -6.65 0.04
N HIS A 24 5.10 -6.05 -0.30
CA HIS A 24 3.82 -6.71 -0.23
C HIS A 24 3.67 -7.66 -1.43
N GLN A 25 3.31 -8.91 -1.14
CA GLN A 25 3.10 -9.93 -2.15
C GLN A 25 1.63 -9.91 -2.56
N SER A 26 1.38 -9.66 -3.84
CA SER A 26 0.03 -9.63 -4.40
C SER A 26 0.01 -10.21 -5.81
N GLU A 27 -1.06 -10.93 -6.12
CA GLU A 27 -1.33 -11.45 -7.46
C GLU A 27 -2.01 -10.40 -8.36
N VAL A 28 -2.47 -9.28 -7.76
CA VAL A 28 -3.11 -8.18 -8.49
C VAL A 28 -2.07 -7.33 -9.20
N GLN A 29 -2.42 -6.84 -10.39
CA GLN A 29 -1.56 -5.92 -11.13
C GLN A 29 -1.30 -4.66 -10.31
N ALA A 30 -0.01 -4.33 -10.14
CA ALA A 30 0.36 -3.19 -9.32
C ALA A 30 -0.17 -1.86 -9.89
N SER A 31 -0.82 -1.09 -9.04
CA SER A 31 -1.31 0.27 -9.36
C SER A 31 -0.34 1.36 -8.89
N GLN A 32 -0.53 2.59 -9.34
CA GLN A 32 0.21 3.73 -8.79
C GLN A 32 -0.43 4.17 -7.47
N LYS A 33 0.36 4.25 -6.40
CA LYS A 33 -0.08 4.80 -5.11
C LYS A 33 0.53 6.18 -4.90
N LYS A 34 -0.28 7.09 -4.36
CA LYS A 34 0.14 8.46 -4.04
C LYS A 34 0.40 8.56 -2.55
N GLY A 35 1.58 8.08 -2.15
CA GLY A 35 2.12 8.30 -0.82
C GLY A 35 1.69 7.28 0.24
N VAL A 36 2.15 7.56 1.46
CA VAL A 36 1.93 6.81 2.69
C VAL A 36 1.60 7.80 3.80
N ALA A 37 0.96 7.35 4.88
CA ALA A 37 0.72 8.18 6.06
C ALA A 37 1.60 7.73 7.24
N LEU A 38 1.90 8.66 8.14
CA LEU A 38 2.67 8.42 9.37
C LEU A 38 1.82 8.83 10.57
N HIS A 39 1.72 7.95 11.56
CA HIS A 39 1.11 8.28 12.86
C HIS A 39 1.75 7.44 13.97
N GLY A 40 2.35 8.11 14.96
CA GLY A 40 3.16 7.45 15.98
C GLY A 40 4.35 6.71 15.36
N ASP A 41 4.54 5.45 15.76
CA ASP A 41 5.58 4.57 15.22
C ASP A 41 5.10 3.74 14.01
N LEU A 42 3.97 4.09 13.39
CA LEU A 42 3.38 3.34 12.28
C LEU A 42 3.39 4.13 10.95
N VAL A 43 3.71 3.41 9.87
CA VAL A 43 3.54 3.82 8.48
C VAL A 43 2.33 3.08 7.91
N TYR A 44 1.38 3.82 7.34
CA TYR A 44 0.17 3.26 6.75
C TYR A 44 0.30 3.27 5.23
N VAL A 45 0.10 2.10 4.62
CA VAL A 45 0.42 1.84 3.22
C VAL A 45 -0.80 1.24 2.52
N PRO A 46 -1.38 1.92 1.52
CA PRO A 46 -2.38 1.31 0.66
C PRO A 46 -1.71 0.39 -0.37
N THR A 47 -2.31 -0.77 -0.62
CA THR A 47 -1.82 -1.76 -1.59
C THR A 47 -2.74 -1.87 -2.80
N SER A 48 -2.29 -2.57 -3.84
CA SER A 48 -3.05 -2.77 -5.09
C SER A 48 -4.26 -3.68 -4.94
N ASP A 49 -4.19 -4.62 -4.00
CA ASP A 49 -5.23 -5.60 -3.70
C ASP A 49 -6.24 -5.11 -2.67
N LEU A 50 -6.34 -3.80 -2.45
CA LEU A 50 -7.29 -3.15 -1.55
C LEU A 50 -7.04 -3.47 -0.08
N HIS A 51 -5.80 -3.60 0.33
CA HIS A 51 -5.43 -3.67 1.74
C HIS A 51 -4.87 -2.32 2.21
N VAL A 52 -4.96 -2.12 3.51
CA VAL A 52 -4.15 -1.13 4.24
C VAL A 52 -3.22 -1.92 5.14
N LEU A 53 -1.92 -1.66 5.02
CA LEU A 53 -0.90 -2.22 5.90
C LEU A 53 -0.48 -1.18 6.92
N ALA A 54 -0.17 -1.60 8.13
CA ALA A 54 0.64 -0.81 9.06
C ALA A 54 1.98 -1.46 9.27
N LEU A 55 3.04 -0.71 8.97
CA LEU A 55 4.42 -1.11 9.18
C LEU A 55 5.00 -0.35 10.36
N ASN A 56 5.87 -0.98 11.14
CA ASN A 56 6.70 -0.29 12.11
C ASN A 56 7.65 0.66 11.36
N ALA A 57 7.63 1.95 11.68
CA ALA A 57 8.40 2.96 10.96
C ALA A 57 9.93 2.78 11.08
N ARG A 58 10.41 2.12 12.14
CA ARG A 58 11.84 1.91 12.41
C ARG A 58 12.36 0.63 11.79
N THR A 59 11.58 -0.45 11.83
CA THR A 59 12.03 -1.78 11.39
C THR A 59 11.47 -2.19 10.02
N GLY A 60 10.37 -1.58 9.58
CA GLY A 60 9.64 -2.00 8.38
C GLY A 60 8.81 -3.27 8.57
N GLU A 61 8.73 -3.80 9.80
CA GLU A 61 7.97 -5.01 10.10
C GLU A 61 6.46 -4.76 10.02
N LEU A 62 5.74 -5.71 9.43
CA LEU A 62 4.28 -5.68 9.38
C LEU A 62 3.71 -5.82 10.79
N VAL A 63 2.94 -4.82 11.21
CA VAL A 63 2.22 -4.82 12.49
C VAL A 63 0.82 -5.38 12.30
N TRP A 64 0.13 -4.94 11.25
CA TRP A 64 -1.16 -5.51 10.85
C TRP A 64 -1.43 -5.27 9.37
N ASP A 65 -2.33 -6.10 8.84
CA ASP A 65 -2.86 -6.06 7.49
C ASP A 65 -4.39 -6.08 7.56
N HIS A 66 -5.05 -5.13 6.89
CA HIS A 66 -6.50 -5.02 6.86
C HIS A 66 -7.02 -4.87 5.43
N ALA A 67 -7.80 -5.86 4.99
CA ALA A 67 -8.52 -5.80 3.73
C ALA A 67 -9.69 -4.80 3.79
N ILE A 68 -9.79 -3.94 2.78
CA ILE A 68 -10.93 -3.05 2.57
C ILE A 68 -12.02 -3.85 1.86
N THR A 69 -13.07 -4.21 2.59
CA THR A 69 -14.26 -4.85 2.01
C THR A 69 -15.26 -3.80 1.55
N PHE A 70 -15.79 -3.94 0.33
CA PHE A 70 -16.98 -3.20 -0.07
C PHE A 70 -18.21 -3.95 0.44
N ASP A 71 -19.10 -3.26 1.16
CA ASP A 71 -20.46 -3.75 1.36
C ASP A 71 -21.19 -3.66 0.00
N GLU A 72 -21.87 -4.74 -0.41
CA GLU A 72 -22.60 -4.87 -1.68
C GLU A 72 -23.53 -3.67 -1.94
N LYS A 73 -23.95 -2.98 -0.89
CA LYS A 73 -24.77 -1.76 -0.96
C LYS A 73 -24.16 -0.60 -1.74
N TYR A 74 -22.83 -0.55 -1.93
CA TYR A 74 -22.12 0.57 -2.55
C TYR A 74 -21.47 0.24 -3.89
N GLU A 75 -21.82 -0.89 -4.50
CA GLU A 75 -21.29 -1.36 -5.80
C GLU A 75 -21.53 -0.37 -6.96
N GLY A 76 -22.33 0.68 -6.75
CA GLY A 76 -22.69 1.68 -7.75
C GLY A 76 -22.28 3.14 -7.47
N THR A 77 -21.57 3.48 -6.39
CA THR A 77 -21.40 4.91 -6.02
C THR A 77 -19.97 5.40 -5.88
N ILE A 78 -18.96 4.53 -5.84
CA ILE A 78 -17.57 4.97 -5.75
C ILE A 78 -16.85 4.62 -7.06
N CYS A 79 -16.78 5.63 -7.93
CA CYS A 79 -16.07 5.66 -9.21
C CYS A 79 -16.38 4.49 -10.16
N GLY A 80 -17.49 4.63 -10.89
CA GLY A 80 -17.85 3.75 -11.99
C GLY A 80 -16.72 3.53 -12.99
N TRP A 81 -16.13 2.35 -12.93
CA TRP A 81 -15.38 1.71 -14.00
C TRP A 81 -15.78 0.24 -14.05
N ARG A 82 -17.05 -0.02 -14.33
CA ARG A 82 -17.46 -1.32 -14.85
C ARG A 82 -17.43 -1.21 -16.37
N HIS A 83 -16.35 -1.68 -16.98
CA HIS A 83 -16.33 -1.98 -18.41
C HIS A 83 -17.48 -2.95 -18.69
N LEU A 84 -18.53 -2.45 -19.33
CA LEU A 84 -19.47 -3.27 -20.08
C LEU A 84 -19.41 -2.76 -21.52
N LEU A 85 -18.85 -3.64 -22.37
CA LEU A 85 -18.55 -3.55 -23.79
C LEU A 85 -17.23 -2.86 -24.17
#